data_AF-A0A2I4C5U1-F1
#
_entry.id   AF-A0A2I4C5U1-F1
#
_cell.length_a   1.000
_cell.length_b   1.000
_cell.length_c   1.000
_cell.angle_alpha   90.00
_cell.angle_beta   90.00
_cell.angle_gamma   90.00
#
_symmetry.space_group_name_H-M   'P 1'
#
loop_
_entity.id
_entity.type
_entity.pdbx_description
1 polymer ?
#
loop_
_entity_poly.entity_id
_entity_poly.type
_entity_poly.pdbx_seq_one_letter_code
_entity_poly.pdbx_strand_id
1 'polypeptide(L)'
;MVRGRKRRDLRPLWCIMSQARESSEGSQRSLSWLILVCLLFLPSSCEGFLPNVLSQMVTLSWDSLTHQYITERAILDVTVEVLRRTTKHQEEGKIQLGRSFWRAVREVGNSNANMDSLKSTRADPVYHFDSEQVDGSILMLRQLWTQVVLSVRVKEYKSARYRLGQLFHILQDFYSHSNWVEMGKKSVYLHLLHPEEPAVPLAKENIPTCRDCFTSCRHNLLPTMMRNSQLLTTGYFGKAHSKPKGKCSHGGIVDSSRHQSARGGINKDSTSPLFSPHHYLHKEAASLATEATLTVLKDLRDTVGPKAFLKLFMVKEAPALVFVMDTTGSMFEEITAARLRAHSIIQSRANHTEHPGTFLLVPFHDPGFGPVYEDDDPQQFMQHLEDLVALGGGDEPEMCLSAILLALTHSPPLSEIFVFTDASAKDAYLYDAVKALALEKQCKITFLLTEDPSHTTGKRKRRSKELLSPDLFSLYSSLSSLSGGLMVYTTDSDIYKVSTIVEDNIAADKVTLLHVESPQELMSKHSFRVDSSVKNIILHITGSMTECILTSPSAQSQSLLSEHGSLAELQH
;
A
#
# COMPACT_ATOMS: atom_id res chain seq x y z
N MET A 1 -52.12 48.62 -8.36
CA MET A 1 -52.76 47.31 -8.67
C MET A 1 -51.65 46.34 -9.11
N VAL A 2 -51.35 45.34 -8.26
CA VAL A 2 -50.74 43.99 -8.48
C VAL A 2 -49.54 43.82 -9.47
N ARG A 3 -48.50 42.98 -9.30
CA ARG A 3 -47.72 42.29 -8.22
C ARG A 3 -46.75 41.33 -8.96
N GLY A 4 -45.61 40.99 -8.35
CA GLY A 4 -44.76 39.80 -8.65
C GLY A 4 -43.31 40.14 -9.03
N ARG A 5 -42.25 40.11 -8.18
CA ARG A 5 -41.60 39.02 -7.39
C ARG A 5 -41.23 37.79 -8.25
N LYS A 6 -40.03 37.20 -8.19
CA LYS A 6 -39.00 37.16 -7.12
C LYS A 6 -37.64 36.70 -7.70
N ARG A 7 -36.55 37.10 -7.02
CA ARG A 7 -35.13 36.87 -7.33
C ARG A 7 -34.46 36.16 -6.13
N ARG A 8 -33.30 35.53 -6.39
CA ARG A 8 -32.12 35.30 -5.52
C ARG A 8 -31.82 33.87 -5.04
N ASP A 9 -30.72 33.33 -5.59
CA ASP A 9 -29.39 33.13 -5.00
C ASP A 9 -29.29 32.57 -3.57
N LEU A 10 -28.55 31.45 -3.46
CA LEU A 10 -28.09 30.80 -2.25
C LEU A 10 -26.55 30.76 -2.23
N ARG A 11 -25.97 31.15 -1.09
CA ARG A 11 -24.63 30.79 -0.60
C ARG A 11 -24.72 30.48 0.91
N PRO A 12 -23.73 29.77 1.49
CA PRO A 12 -23.96 28.76 2.54
C PRO A 12 -23.67 29.25 3.96
N LEU A 13 -24.18 28.52 4.96
CA LEU A 13 -23.90 28.72 6.39
C LEU A 13 -23.56 27.38 7.07
N TRP A 14 -22.36 27.35 7.64
CA TRP A 14 -21.94 26.43 8.72
C TRP A 14 -22.21 27.09 10.09
N CYS A 15 -22.23 26.27 11.13
CA CYS A 15 -22.34 26.56 12.58
C CYS A 15 -23.75 26.88 13.12
N ILE A 16 -24.27 25.95 13.92
CA ILE A 16 -24.59 26.06 15.36
C ILE A 16 -25.40 24.79 15.70
N MET A 17 -24.99 24.05 16.73
CA MET A 17 -25.87 23.48 17.78
C MET A 17 -25.06 22.58 18.71
N SER A 18 -24.59 23.20 19.79
CA SER A 18 -24.31 22.57 21.07
C SER A 18 -25.56 22.78 21.96
N GLN A 19 -25.80 21.84 22.89
CA GLN A 19 -26.87 21.77 23.89
C GLN A 19 -28.15 21.04 23.48
N ALA A 20 -28.20 19.75 23.81
CA ALA A 20 -29.33 19.13 24.52
C ALA A 20 -28.85 17.83 25.17
N ARG A 21 -28.78 17.82 26.50
CA ARG A 21 -28.57 16.64 27.35
C ARG A 21 -29.94 16.29 27.96
N GLU A 22 -30.16 14.99 28.15
CA GLU A 22 -31.26 14.34 28.90
C GLU A 22 -32.59 14.07 28.16
N SER A 23 -32.78 12.84 27.70
CA SER A 23 -33.62 11.83 28.39
C SER A 23 -34.01 10.67 27.46
N SER A 24 -34.25 9.51 28.08
CA SER A 24 -35.02 8.36 27.60
C SER A 24 -34.29 7.27 26.80
N GLU A 25 -33.96 6.21 27.54
CA GLU A 25 -33.76 4.83 27.08
C GLU A 25 -34.93 4.37 26.21
N GLY A 26 -34.64 3.87 25.00
CA GLY A 26 -35.67 3.24 24.17
C GLY A 26 -35.45 3.33 22.67
N SER A 27 -34.26 3.04 22.15
CA SER A 27 -34.09 2.90 20.69
C SER A 27 -32.85 2.11 20.28
N GLN A 28 -32.62 0.94 20.90
CA GLN A 28 -31.51 0.05 20.49
C GLN A 28 -31.95 -1.06 19.53
N ARG A 29 -33.26 -1.29 19.37
CA ARG A 29 -33.82 -2.26 18.40
C ARG A 29 -34.19 -1.64 17.04
N SER A 30 -34.39 -0.32 16.97
CA SER A 30 -34.77 0.38 15.73
C SER A 30 -33.56 0.67 14.83
N LEU A 31 -32.39 0.99 15.40
CA LEU A 31 -31.17 1.25 14.63
C LEU A 31 -30.63 0.02 13.88
N SER A 32 -30.83 -1.19 14.44
CA SER A 32 -30.39 -2.46 13.82
C SER A 32 -31.12 -2.74 12.50
N TRP A 33 -32.43 -2.46 12.44
CA TRP A 33 -33.23 -2.64 11.23
C TRP A 33 -32.96 -1.56 10.17
N LEU A 34 -32.70 -0.31 10.59
CA LEU A 34 -32.33 0.76 9.67
C LEU A 34 -30.94 0.55 9.04
N ILE A 35 -29.99 -0.04 9.76
CA ILE A 35 -28.68 -0.41 9.18
C ILE A 35 -28.85 -1.58 8.19
N LEU A 36 -29.70 -2.57 8.51
CA LEU A 36 -29.99 -3.70 7.61
C LEU A 36 -30.72 -3.24 6.33
N VAL A 37 -31.64 -2.28 6.45
CA VAL A 37 -32.40 -1.73 5.32
C VAL A 37 -31.56 -0.74 4.51
N CYS A 38 -30.68 0.05 5.13
CA CYS A 38 -29.75 0.93 4.41
C CYS A 38 -28.67 0.15 3.64
N LEU A 39 -28.30 -1.05 4.09
CA LEU A 39 -27.43 -1.97 3.33
C LEU A 39 -28.13 -2.56 2.08
N LEU A 40 -29.47 -2.61 2.05
CA LEU A 40 -30.26 -3.05 0.89
C LEU A 40 -30.41 -1.96 -0.20
N PHE A 41 -30.04 -0.70 0.08
CA PHE A 41 -30.21 0.44 -0.83
C PHE A 41 -28.90 1.13 -1.25
N LEU A 42 -27.77 0.44 -1.20
CA LEU A 42 -26.58 0.87 -1.95
C LEU A 42 -26.75 0.43 -3.41
N PRO A 43 -26.77 1.35 -4.40
CA PRO A 43 -26.74 0.96 -5.80
C PRO A 43 -25.29 0.58 -6.12
N SER A 44 -24.97 -0.69 -5.96
CA SER A 44 -23.74 -1.26 -6.50
C SER A 44 -24.15 -2.35 -7.47
N SER A 45 -24.35 -1.95 -8.72
CA SER A 45 -24.33 -2.86 -9.86
C SER A 45 -22.93 -3.48 -9.93
N CYS A 46 -22.67 -4.51 -9.13
CA CYS A 46 -21.54 -5.41 -9.37
C CYS A 46 -21.94 -6.25 -10.57
N GLU A 47 -21.22 -6.04 -11.66
CA GLU A 47 -21.45 -6.63 -12.97
C GLU A 47 -20.27 -7.58 -13.20
N GLY A 48 -20.31 -8.76 -12.56
CA GLY A 48 -19.22 -9.75 -12.51
C GLY A 48 -19.24 -10.56 -11.20
N PHE A 49 -18.41 -11.60 -11.10
CA PHE A 49 -18.25 -12.50 -9.93
C PHE A 49 -18.24 -11.77 -8.59
N LEU A 50 -18.66 -12.38 -7.46
CA LEU A 50 -18.67 -11.70 -6.16
C LEU A 50 -17.28 -11.15 -5.79
N PRO A 51 -17.03 -9.83 -5.88
CA PRO A 51 -15.66 -9.33 -5.84
C PRO A 51 -15.08 -9.41 -4.43
N ASN A 52 -15.93 -9.29 -3.41
CA ASN A 52 -15.50 -9.14 -2.02
C ASN A 52 -16.57 -9.60 -1.00
N VAL A 53 -16.25 -9.55 0.28
CA VAL A 53 -17.16 -9.99 1.36
C VAL A 53 -18.46 -9.18 1.41
N LEU A 54 -18.45 -7.89 1.06
CA LEU A 54 -19.68 -7.08 1.00
C LEU A 54 -20.66 -7.63 -0.02
N SER A 55 -20.16 -8.10 -1.16
CA SER A 55 -21.00 -8.72 -2.18
C SER A 55 -21.69 -9.99 -1.66
N GLN A 56 -21.01 -10.85 -0.88
CA GLN A 56 -21.63 -12.04 -0.26
C GLN A 56 -22.79 -11.66 0.69
N MET A 57 -22.66 -10.54 1.42
CA MET A 57 -23.72 -10.05 2.30
C MET A 57 -24.95 -9.63 1.49
N VAL A 58 -24.73 -8.91 0.37
CA VAL A 58 -25.80 -8.45 -0.53
C VAL A 58 -26.49 -9.63 -1.22
N THR A 59 -25.74 -10.67 -1.59
CA THR A 59 -26.26 -11.84 -2.32
C THR A 59 -26.72 -12.98 -1.42
N LEU A 60 -26.58 -12.83 -0.09
CA LEU A 60 -26.89 -13.84 0.94
C LEU A 60 -26.18 -15.19 0.68
N SER A 61 -24.97 -15.15 0.13
CA SER A 61 -24.22 -16.33 -0.35
C SER A 61 -22.94 -16.53 0.45
N TRP A 62 -23.10 -16.75 1.75
CA TRP A 62 -22.02 -16.86 2.73
C TRP A 62 -21.03 -18.00 2.48
N ASP A 63 -21.43 -19.02 1.71
CA ASP A 63 -20.56 -20.14 1.32
C ASP A 63 -19.90 -19.96 -0.06
N SER A 64 -20.06 -18.78 -0.70
CA SER A 64 -19.36 -18.44 -1.95
C SER A 64 -17.91 -18.07 -1.68
N LEU A 65 -17.00 -18.52 -2.54
CA LEU A 65 -15.62 -18.06 -2.56
C LEU A 65 -15.55 -16.83 -3.46
N THR A 66 -15.04 -15.70 -2.97
CA THR A 66 -14.92 -14.45 -3.74
C THR A 66 -13.57 -14.38 -4.45
N HIS A 67 -13.46 -13.54 -5.48
CA HIS A 67 -12.19 -13.27 -6.14
C HIS A 67 -11.13 -12.72 -5.19
N GLN A 68 -11.51 -11.78 -4.32
CA GLN A 68 -10.63 -11.27 -3.27
C GLN A 68 -10.14 -12.40 -2.36
N TYR A 69 -11.03 -13.28 -1.89
CA TYR A 69 -10.65 -14.38 -1.00
C TYR A 69 -9.67 -15.34 -1.68
N ILE A 70 -9.97 -15.78 -2.91
CA ILE A 70 -9.10 -16.67 -3.70
C ILE A 70 -7.71 -16.02 -3.87
N THR A 71 -7.67 -14.74 -4.21
CA THR A 71 -6.45 -13.96 -4.42
C THR A 71 -5.61 -13.86 -3.15
N GLU A 72 -6.19 -13.39 -2.04
CA GLU A 72 -5.47 -13.20 -0.78
C GLU A 72 -4.94 -14.52 -0.23
N ARG A 73 -5.74 -15.60 -0.34
CA ARG A 73 -5.36 -16.93 0.11
C ARG A 73 -4.24 -17.52 -0.73
N ALA A 74 -4.31 -17.40 -2.06
CA ALA A 74 -3.28 -17.92 -2.96
C ALA A 74 -1.93 -17.21 -2.75
N ILE A 75 -1.93 -15.87 -2.57
CA ILE A 75 -0.71 -15.12 -2.27
C ILE A 75 -0.09 -15.59 -0.96
N LEU A 76 -0.90 -15.77 0.09
CA LEU A 76 -0.45 -16.29 1.38
C LEU A 76 0.21 -17.66 1.24
N ASP A 77 -0.47 -18.61 0.59
CA ASP A 77 -0.01 -19.99 0.49
C ASP A 77 1.31 -20.09 -0.29
N VAL A 78 1.42 -19.40 -1.44
CA VAL A 78 2.67 -19.38 -2.22
C VAL A 78 3.78 -18.64 -1.50
N THR A 79 3.48 -17.53 -0.82
CA THR A 79 4.48 -16.78 -0.04
C THR A 79 5.07 -17.63 1.10
N VAL A 80 4.23 -18.33 1.85
CA VAL A 80 4.66 -19.24 2.91
C VAL A 80 5.47 -20.41 2.34
N GLU A 81 5.07 -20.94 1.17
CA GLU A 81 5.85 -21.96 0.45
C GLU A 81 7.25 -21.45 0.08
N VAL A 82 7.36 -20.22 -0.46
CA VAL A 82 8.66 -19.60 -0.81
C VAL A 82 9.52 -19.43 0.44
N LEU A 83 8.96 -18.88 1.52
CA LEU A 83 9.69 -18.67 2.77
C LEU A 83 10.23 -19.97 3.34
N ARG A 84 9.42 -21.03 3.42
CA ARG A 84 9.87 -22.34 3.94
C ARG A 84 11.02 -22.92 3.12
N ARG A 85 11.05 -22.68 1.81
CA ARG A 85 12.14 -23.16 0.94
C ARG A 85 13.41 -22.34 1.06
N THR A 86 13.30 -21.03 1.32
CA THR A 86 14.46 -20.14 1.48
C THR A 86 15.07 -20.19 2.88
N THR A 87 14.29 -20.47 3.92
CA THR A 87 14.74 -20.46 5.33
C THR A 87 15.16 -21.83 5.87
N LYS A 88 15.77 -22.70 5.06
CA LYS A 88 16.12 -24.12 5.40
C LYS A 88 16.93 -24.36 6.71
N HIS A 89 17.24 -23.34 7.52
CA HIS A 89 18.01 -23.44 8.77
C HIS A 89 17.44 -22.69 10.00
N GLN A 90 16.18 -22.24 10.01
CA GLN A 90 15.57 -21.70 11.25
C GLN A 90 14.33 -22.48 11.66
N GLU A 91 14.30 -22.85 12.94
CA GLU A 91 13.35 -23.72 13.65
C GLU A 91 11.87 -23.46 13.35
N GLU A 92 11.05 -24.43 13.75
CA GLU A 92 9.57 -24.52 13.68
C GLU A 92 8.81 -23.40 14.43
N GLY A 93 9.23 -22.14 14.28
CA GLY A 93 8.48 -20.97 14.67
C GLY A 93 7.35 -20.67 13.67
N LYS A 94 6.22 -20.18 14.16
CA LYS A 94 5.12 -19.70 13.33
C LYS A 94 5.61 -18.55 12.45
N ILE A 95 5.66 -18.73 11.12
CA ILE A 95 6.04 -17.67 10.17
C ILE A 95 5.05 -16.51 10.32
N GLN A 96 5.49 -15.41 10.92
CA GLN A 96 4.68 -14.21 11.09
C GLN A 96 4.92 -13.27 9.90
N LEU A 97 3.91 -13.14 9.05
CA LEU A 97 3.92 -12.21 7.92
C LEU A 97 3.45 -10.85 8.45
N GLY A 98 4.38 -9.88 8.53
CA GLY A 98 4.15 -8.56 9.14
C GLY A 98 3.06 -7.72 8.46
N ARG A 99 2.74 -6.55 9.02
CA ARG A 99 1.68 -5.65 8.52
C ARG A 99 1.89 -5.24 7.06
N SER A 100 3.14 -5.08 6.64
CA SER A 100 3.54 -4.71 5.27
C SER A 100 3.08 -5.74 4.25
N PHE A 101 3.22 -7.03 4.56
CA PHE A 101 2.72 -8.11 3.71
C PHE A 101 1.20 -8.03 3.50
N TRP A 102 0.45 -7.87 4.58
CA TRP A 102 -1.01 -7.75 4.50
C TRP A 102 -1.48 -6.47 3.80
N ARG A 103 -0.65 -5.41 3.77
CA ARG A 103 -0.91 -4.22 2.95
C ARG A 103 -0.75 -4.56 1.46
N ALA A 104 0.36 -5.20 1.09
CA ALA A 104 0.61 -5.64 -0.29
C ALA A 104 -0.48 -6.61 -0.80
N VAL A 105 -0.88 -7.59 0.02
CA VAL A 105 -1.98 -8.52 -0.31
C VAL A 105 -3.29 -7.77 -0.57
N ARG A 106 -3.63 -6.80 0.29
CA ARG A 106 -4.83 -5.97 0.12
C ARG A 106 -4.77 -5.09 -1.13
N GLU A 107 -3.60 -4.61 -1.54
CA GLU A 107 -3.47 -3.86 -2.81
C GLU A 107 -3.85 -4.72 -4.02
N VAL A 108 -3.38 -5.99 -4.05
CA VAL A 108 -3.75 -6.92 -5.12
C VAL A 108 -5.24 -7.29 -5.04
N GLY A 109 -5.74 -7.61 -3.84
CA GLY A 109 -7.15 -7.96 -3.62
C GLY A 109 -8.10 -6.82 -4.00
N ASN A 110 -7.78 -5.58 -3.63
CA ASN A 110 -8.56 -4.41 -4.02
C ASN A 110 -8.50 -4.16 -5.52
N SER A 111 -7.32 -4.31 -6.15
CA SER A 111 -7.21 -4.12 -7.60
C SER A 111 -7.95 -5.19 -8.39
N ASN A 112 -8.02 -6.42 -7.88
CA ASN A 112 -8.88 -7.46 -8.42
C ASN A 112 -10.36 -7.04 -8.29
N ALA A 113 -10.84 -6.83 -7.06
CA ALA A 113 -12.24 -6.50 -6.79
C ALA A 113 -12.75 -5.23 -7.50
N ASN A 114 -11.88 -4.24 -7.74
CA ASN A 114 -12.27 -2.98 -8.36
C ASN A 114 -12.65 -3.13 -9.84
N MET A 115 -12.26 -4.22 -10.52
CA MET A 115 -12.52 -4.42 -11.95
C MET A 115 -14.02 -4.36 -12.29
N ASP A 116 -14.89 -4.84 -11.41
CA ASP A 116 -16.36 -4.81 -11.58
C ASP A 116 -17.00 -3.43 -11.31
N SER A 117 -16.24 -2.48 -10.76
CA SER A 117 -16.75 -1.17 -10.35
C SER A 117 -16.15 0.01 -11.14
N LEU A 118 -14.95 -0.17 -11.68
CA LEU A 118 -14.26 0.87 -12.43
C LEU A 118 -14.94 1.10 -13.79
N LYS A 119 -15.25 2.36 -14.10
CA LYS A 119 -15.91 2.74 -15.36
C LYS A 119 -15.16 2.27 -16.62
N SER A 120 -13.84 2.15 -16.54
CA SER A 120 -12.97 1.74 -17.64
C SER A 120 -12.98 0.23 -17.91
N THR A 121 -13.42 -0.60 -16.97
CA THR A 121 -13.33 -2.07 -17.06
C THR A 121 -14.68 -2.75 -16.91
N ARG A 122 -15.56 -2.28 -16.02
CA ARG A 122 -16.82 -2.93 -15.60
C ARG A 122 -17.81 -3.33 -16.71
N ALA A 123 -17.67 -2.76 -17.90
CA ALA A 123 -18.58 -3.00 -19.02
C ALA A 123 -17.84 -3.47 -20.28
N ASP A 124 -16.53 -3.67 -20.17
CA ASP A 124 -15.68 -4.14 -21.26
C ASP A 124 -15.52 -5.66 -21.13
N PRO A 125 -16.12 -6.45 -22.05
CA PRO A 125 -16.12 -7.90 -21.97
C PRO A 125 -14.72 -8.52 -22.00
N VAL A 126 -13.72 -7.81 -22.52
CA VAL A 126 -12.33 -8.29 -22.56
C VAL A 126 -11.79 -8.53 -21.15
N TYR A 127 -12.21 -7.74 -20.15
CA TYR A 127 -11.77 -7.90 -18.76
C TYR A 127 -12.57 -8.95 -17.98
N HIS A 128 -13.62 -9.49 -18.57
CA HIS A 128 -14.57 -10.38 -17.88
C HIS A 128 -14.79 -11.72 -18.60
N PHE A 129 -14.05 -11.99 -19.68
CA PHE A 129 -14.29 -13.14 -20.56
C PHE A 129 -15.74 -13.22 -21.08
N ASP A 130 -16.42 -12.09 -21.22
CA ASP A 130 -17.81 -12.06 -21.63
C ASP A 130 -17.97 -12.00 -23.15
N SER A 131 -19.19 -12.25 -23.60
CA SER A 131 -19.65 -11.99 -24.97
C SER A 131 -18.79 -12.64 -26.06
N GLU A 132 -18.21 -13.81 -25.75
CA GLU A 132 -17.31 -14.58 -26.61
C GLU A 132 -16.06 -13.81 -27.07
N GLN A 133 -15.64 -12.75 -26.35
CA GLN A 133 -14.40 -11.99 -26.61
C GLN A 133 -13.14 -12.71 -26.08
N VAL A 134 -13.10 -14.04 -26.21
CA VAL A 134 -12.08 -14.91 -25.58
C VAL A 134 -10.67 -14.58 -26.06
N ASP A 135 -10.46 -14.38 -27.36
CA ASP A 135 -9.13 -14.06 -27.91
C ASP A 135 -8.62 -12.71 -27.39
N GLY A 136 -9.51 -11.72 -27.27
CA GLY A 136 -9.21 -10.42 -26.68
C GLY A 136 -8.84 -10.53 -25.20
N SER A 137 -9.60 -11.30 -24.43
CA SER A 137 -9.32 -11.56 -23.00
C SER A 137 -7.99 -12.30 -22.79
N ILE A 138 -7.66 -13.28 -23.63
CA ILE A 138 -6.36 -13.98 -23.59
C ILE A 138 -5.22 -13.01 -23.90
N LEU A 139 -5.37 -12.15 -24.91
CA LEU A 139 -4.36 -11.13 -25.22
C LEU A 139 -4.17 -10.17 -24.05
N MET A 140 -5.25 -9.70 -23.43
CA MET A 140 -5.19 -8.83 -22.24
C MET A 140 -4.51 -9.51 -21.05
N LEU A 141 -4.85 -10.77 -20.76
CA LEU A 141 -4.18 -11.56 -19.72
C LEU A 141 -2.66 -11.63 -19.92
N ARG A 142 -2.22 -11.96 -21.14
CA ARG A 142 -0.79 -12.08 -21.48
C ARG A 142 -0.08 -10.73 -21.46
N GLN A 143 -0.78 -9.65 -21.84
CA GLN A 143 -0.26 -8.29 -21.73
C GLN A 143 -0.05 -7.90 -20.26
N LEU A 144 -1.05 -8.14 -19.40
CA LEU A 144 -0.93 -7.88 -17.97
C LEU A 144 0.19 -8.71 -17.34
N TRP A 145 0.32 -9.99 -17.71
CA TRP A 145 1.42 -10.85 -17.26
C TRP A 145 2.78 -10.23 -17.59
N THR A 146 2.97 -9.82 -18.84
CA THR A 146 4.20 -9.17 -19.30
C THR A 146 4.49 -7.91 -18.50
N GLN A 147 3.47 -7.07 -18.26
CA GLN A 147 3.63 -5.86 -17.49
C GLN A 147 3.95 -6.14 -16.01
N VAL A 148 3.34 -7.16 -15.39
CA VAL A 148 3.67 -7.58 -14.02
C VAL A 148 5.14 -7.98 -13.94
N VAL A 149 5.61 -8.86 -14.83
CA VAL A 149 7.00 -9.32 -14.85
C VAL A 149 7.97 -8.16 -15.05
N LEU A 150 7.69 -7.26 -16.00
CA LEU A 150 8.52 -6.08 -16.25
C LEU A 150 8.54 -5.15 -15.04
N SER A 151 7.38 -4.84 -14.44
CA SER A 151 7.30 -4.00 -13.25
C SER A 151 8.07 -4.59 -12.06
N VAL A 152 8.00 -5.91 -11.83
CA VAL A 152 8.81 -6.56 -10.79
C VAL A 152 10.31 -6.42 -11.06
N ARG A 153 10.74 -6.60 -12.32
CA ARG A 153 12.16 -6.50 -12.70
C ARG A 153 12.74 -5.10 -12.51
N VAL A 154 11.94 -4.05 -12.77
CA VAL A 154 12.34 -2.66 -12.52
C VAL A 154 12.00 -2.17 -11.10
N LYS A 155 11.68 -3.08 -10.17
CA LYS A 155 11.33 -2.80 -8.76
C LYS A 155 10.09 -1.91 -8.55
N GLU A 156 9.24 -1.76 -9.57
CA GLU A 156 7.95 -1.03 -9.51
C GLU A 156 6.83 -1.90 -8.90
N TYR A 157 7.02 -2.33 -7.64
CA TYR A 157 6.16 -3.34 -7.01
C TYR A 157 4.70 -2.89 -6.83
N LYS A 158 4.44 -1.59 -6.62
CA LYS A 158 3.07 -1.07 -6.52
C LYS A 158 2.32 -1.22 -7.85
N SER A 159 2.97 -0.87 -8.96
CA SER A 159 2.42 -1.08 -10.31
C SER A 159 2.23 -2.56 -10.61
N ALA A 160 3.21 -3.40 -10.23
CA ALA A 160 3.12 -4.85 -10.39
C ALA A 160 1.92 -5.44 -9.63
N ARG A 161 1.69 -5.06 -8.37
CA ARG A 161 0.55 -5.53 -7.57
C ARG A 161 -0.79 -5.10 -8.14
N TYR A 162 -0.89 -3.86 -8.62
CA TYR A 162 -2.09 -3.37 -9.30
C TYR A 162 -2.42 -4.24 -10.52
N ARG A 163 -1.46 -4.41 -11.45
CA ARG A 163 -1.66 -5.22 -12.66
C ARG A 163 -1.89 -6.70 -12.37
N LEU A 164 -1.27 -7.23 -11.31
CA LEU A 164 -1.47 -8.60 -10.86
C LEU A 164 -2.91 -8.82 -10.37
N GLY A 165 -3.50 -7.84 -9.69
CA GLY A 165 -4.91 -7.90 -9.29
C GLY A 165 -5.84 -7.93 -10.51
N GLN A 166 -5.58 -7.09 -11.51
CA GLN A 166 -6.32 -7.09 -12.77
C GLN A 166 -6.21 -8.45 -13.48
N LEU A 167 -4.99 -9.01 -13.56
CA LEU A 167 -4.73 -10.31 -14.17
C LEU A 167 -5.55 -11.41 -13.47
N PHE A 168 -5.55 -11.44 -12.13
CA PHE A 168 -6.29 -12.43 -11.38
C PHE A 168 -7.80 -12.33 -11.59
N HIS A 169 -8.35 -11.12 -11.66
CA HIS A 169 -9.77 -10.93 -11.93
C HIS A 169 -10.18 -11.59 -13.25
N ILE A 170 -9.49 -11.24 -14.34
CA ILE A 170 -9.77 -11.77 -15.68
C ILE A 170 -9.58 -13.31 -15.69
N LEU A 171 -8.52 -13.81 -15.04
CA LEU A 171 -8.23 -15.24 -14.99
C LEU A 171 -9.33 -16.03 -14.25
N GLN A 172 -9.85 -15.47 -13.17
CA GLN A 172 -10.89 -16.10 -12.35
C GLN A 172 -12.25 -16.05 -13.07
N ASP A 173 -12.57 -14.93 -13.73
CA ASP A 173 -13.78 -14.75 -14.55
C ASP A 173 -13.90 -15.79 -15.68
N PHE A 174 -12.78 -16.25 -16.25
CA PHE A 174 -12.81 -17.33 -17.25
C PHE A 174 -13.57 -18.57 -16.74
N TYR A 175 -13.34 -18.98 -15.49
CA TYR A 175 -13.93 -20.21 -14.95
C TYR A 175 -15.39 -20.03 -14.54
N SER A 176 -15.80 -18.81 -14.20
CA SER A 176 -17.18 -18.50 -13.85
C SER A 176 -18.05 -18.16 -15.05
N HIS A 177 -17.50 -17.54 -16.08
CA HIS A 177 -18.28 -17.00 -17.21
C HIS A 177 -18.22 -17.87 -18.48
N SER A 178 -17.29 -18.82 -18.58
CA SER A 178 -17.22 -19.78 -19.68
C SER A 178 -17.95 -21.10 -19.39
N ASN A 179 -18.09 -21.96 -20.39
CA ASN A 179 -18.58 -23.34 -20.23
C ASN A 179 -17.49 -24.37 -19.83
N TRP A 180 -16.33 -23.94 -19.32
CA TRP A 180 -15.18 -24.82 -19.04
C TRP A 180 -15.52 -25.97 -18.08
N VAL A 181 -16.20 -25.66 -16.98
CA VAL A 181 -16.62 -26.64 -15.97
C VAL A 181 -17.69 -27.57 -16.54
N GLU A 182 -18.62 -27.02 -17.32
CA GLU A 182 -19.70 -27.75 -17.96
C GLU A 182 -19.16 -28.78 -18.96
N MET A 183 -18.10 -28.47 -19.70
CA MET A 183 -17.39 -29.43 -20.56
C MET A 183 -16.73 -30.59 -19.80
N GLY A 184 -16.81 -30.61 -18.46
CA GLY A 184 -16.24 -31.65 -17.60
C GLY A 184 -14.72 -31.52 -17.45
N LYS A 185 -14.15 -30.35 -17.78
CA LYS A 185 -12.72 -30.08 -17.61
C LYS A 185 -12.43 -29.96 -16.10
N LYS A 186 -11.38 -30.65 -15.66
CA LYS A 186 -10.98 -30.72 -14.23
C LYS A 186 -9.59 -30.12 -13.98
N SER A 187 -8.97 -29.53 -14.99
CA SER A 187 -7.65 -28.92 -14.92
C SER A 187 -7.70 -27.49 -15.42
N VAL A 188 -6.70 -26.71 -15.02
CA VAL A 188 -6.46 -25.35 -15.50
C VAL A 188 -6.34 -25.34 -17.03
N TYR A 189 -6.94 -24.34 -17.68
CA TYR A 189 -6.78 -24.13 -19.12
C TYR A 189 -5.45 -23.42 -19.40
N LEU A 190 -4.39 -24.21 -19.61
CA LEU A 190 -3.02 -23.68 -19.73
C LEU A 190 -2.84 -22.68 -20.88
N HIS A 191 -3.59 -22.83 -21.98
CA HIS A 191 -3.54 -21.93 -23.13
C HIS A 191 -3.82 -20.46 -22.78
N LEU A 192 -4.50 -20.16 -21.67
CA LEU A 192 -4.76 -18.76 -21.27
C LEU A 192 -3.47 -17.95 -21.13
N LEU A 193 -2.39 -18.54 -20.59
CA LEU A 193 -1.11 -17.86 -20.39
C LEU A 193 0.04 -18.48 -21.21
N HIS A 194 -0.11 -19.72 -21.67
CA HIS A 194 0.91 -20.48 -22.39
C HIS A 194 0.49 -20.67 -23.86
N PRO A 195 0.88 -19.77 -24.80
CA PRO A 195 0.42 -19.81 -26.19
C PRO A 195 0.72 -21.09 -26.96
N GLU A 196 1.74 -21.83 -26.55
CA GLU A 196 2.16 -23.11 -27.10
C GLU A 196 1.19 -24.26 -26.78
N GLU A 197 0.39 -24.11 -25.73
CA GLU A 197 -0.60 -25.11 -25.33
C GLU A 197 -1.77 -25.12 -26.31
N PRO A 198 -2.46 -26.27 -26.50
CA PRO A 198 -3.52 -26.37 -27.50
C PRO A 198 -4.75 -25.55 -27.11
N ALA A 199 -5.23 -24.74 -28.05
CA ALA A 199 -6.45 -23.96 -27.89
C ALA A 199 -7.72 -24.81 -28.10
N VAL A 200 -8.73 -24.61 -27.26
CA VAL A 200 -10.08 -25.11 -27.46
C VAL A 200 -10.82 -24.19 -28.43
N PRO A 201 -11.42 -24.72 -29.51
CA PRO A 201 -12.11 -23.91 -30.52
C PRO A 201 -13.32 -23.17 -29.93
N LEU A 202 -13.44 -21.88 -30.25
CA LEU A 202 -14.56 -21.03 -29.86
C LEU A 202 -15.79 -21.28 -30.76
N ALA A 203 -16.99 -21.27 -30.16
CA ALA A 203 -18.24 -21.36 -30.90
C ALA A 203 -18.46 -20.13 -31.80
N LYS A 204 -18.51 -20.34 -33.12
CA LYS A 204 -18.79 -19.27 -34.10
C LYS A 204 -20.14 -18.61 -33.84
N GLU A 205 -20.30 -17.37 -34.30
CA GLU A 205 -21.50 -16.54 -34.07
C GLU A 205 -22.81 -17.25 -34.47
N ASN A 206 -22.80 -18.00 -35.57
CA ASN A 206 -23.96 -18.72 -36.09
C ASN A 206 -24.23 -20.08 -35.42
N ILE A 207 -23.37 -20.52 -34.49
CA ILE A 207 -23.55 -21.77 -33.75
C ILE A 207 -24.31 -21.44 -32.46
N PRO A 208 -25.56 -21.91 -32.30
CA PRO A 208 -26.29 -21.71 -31.05
C PRO A 208 -25.61 -22.50 -29.93
N THR A 209 -25.55 -21.91 -28.74
CA THR A 209 -24.82 -22.47 -27.58
C THR A 209 -25.73 -22.76 -26.40
N CYS A 210 -26.84 -22.02 -26.24
CA CYS A 210 -27.80 -22.19 -25.15
C CYS A 210 -29.26 -22.30 -25.62
N ARG A 211 -30.08 -22.97 -24.81
CA ARG A 211 -31.55 -22.92 -24.83
C ARG A 211 -32.08 -22.11 -23.65
N ASP A 212 -33.35 -21.74 -23.73
CA ASP A 212 -34.03 -20.97 -22.68
C ASP A 212 -34.07 -21.72 -21.33
N CYS A 213 -33.83 -20.98 -20.27
CA CYS A 213 -34.00 -21.36 -18.87
C CYS A 213 -34.37 -20.13 -18.02
N PHE A 214 -34.68 -20.32 -16.74
CA PHE A 214 -35.22 -19.26 -15.88
C PHE A 214 -34.34 -18.97 -14.66
N THR A 215 -34.41 -19.80 -13.62
CA THR A 215 -33.68 -19.60 -12.35
C THR A 215 -32.43 -20.48 -12.30
N SER A 216 -32.60 -21.80 -12.13
CA SER A 216 -31.47 -22.75 -12.15
C SER A 216 -31.36 -23.37 -13.53
N CYS A 217 -30.36 -22.94 -14.31
CA CYS A 217 -30.20 -23.29 -15.71
C CYS A 217 -29.49 -24.64 -15.91
N ARG A 218 -29.98 -25.70 -15.27
CA ARG A 218 -29.41 -27.04 -15.42
C ARG A 218 -29.57 -27.52 -16.86
N HIS A 219 -28.46 -27.88 -17.50
CA HIS A 219 -28.40 -28.40 -18.86
C HIS A 219 -28.95 -27.42 -19.93
N ASN A 220 -28.82 -26.11 -19.76
CA ASN A 220 -29.22 -25.14 -20.79
C ASN A 220 -28.23 -25.09 -21.98
N LEU A 221 -26.99 -25.55 -21.81
CA LEU A 221 -26.02 -25.69 -22.90
C LEU A 221 -26.47 -26.77 -23.90
N LEU A 222 -26.34 -26.48 -25.19
CA LEU A 222 -26.71 -27.40 -26.25
C LEU A 222 -25.70 -28.57 -26.35
N PRO A 223 -26.12 -29.78 -26.75
CA PRO A 223 -25.24 -30.95 -26.84
C PRO A 223 -24.00 -30.76 -27.72
N THR A 224 -24.08 -29.87 -28.73
CA THR A 224 -22.98 -29.45 -29.60
C THR A 224 -21.81 -28.85 -28.81
N MET A 225 -22.06 -28.24 -27.65
CA MET A 225 -21.01 -27.66 -26.79
C MET A 225 -20.26 -28.71 -25.96
N MET A 226 -20.87 -29.89 -25.73
CA MET A 226 -20.45 -30.79 -24.66
C MET A 226 -19.90 -32.14 -25.17
N ARG A 227 -20.60 -32.81 -26.09
CA ARG A 227 -20.32 -34.23 -26.41
C ARG A 227 -19.52 -34.49 -27.68
N ASN A 228 -19.67 -33.66 -28.72
CA ASN A 228 -19.11 -33.98 -30.05
C ASN A 228 -18.06 -32.99 -30.56
N SER A 229 -18.09 -31.74 -30.10
CA SER A 229 -17.26 -30.67 -30.67
C SER A 229 -16.40 -29.93 -29.63
N GLN A 230 -16.68 -30.08 -28.33
CA GLN A 230 -16.04 -29.37 -27.20
C GLN A 230 -15.74 -27.90 -27.52
N LEU A 231 -16.77 -27.16 -27.94
CA LEU A 231 -16.62 -25.75 -28.28
C LEU A 231 -16.69 -24.91 -27.01
N LEU A 232 -15.81 -23.92 -26.90
CA LEU A 232 -15.85 -22.91 -25.87
C LEU A 232 -16.96 -21.89 -26.19
N THR A 233 -17.66 -21.41 -25.16
CA THR A 233 -18.59 -20.28 -25.23
C THR A 233 -18.57 -19.55 -23.89
N THR A 234 -18.89 -18.26 -23.90
CA THR A 234 -19.00 -17.44 -22.70
C THR A 234 -20.31 -16.66 -22.68
N GLY A 235 -20.68 -16.17 -21.51
CA GLY A 235 -21.92 -15.43 -21.31
C GLY A 235 -21.88 -14.05 -21.95
N TYR A 236 -22.87 -13.70 -22.77
CA TYR A 236 -23.04 -12.32 -23.22
C TYR A 236 -23.58 -11.46 -22.09
N PHE A 237 -23.03 -10.27 -21.92
CA PHE A 237 -23.36 -9.41 -20.79
C PHE A 237 -23.68 -7.98 -21.22
N GLY A 238 -24.71 -7.40 -20.60
CA GLY A 238 -25.08 -6.00 -20.80
C GLY A 238 -25.53 -5.66 -22.22
N LYS A 239 -25.15 -4.47 -22.70
CA LYS A 239 -25.49 -3.94 -24.03
C LYS A 239 -24.28 -3.59 -24.90
N ALA A 240 -23.07 -3.77 -24.37
CA ALA A 240 -21.84 -3.42 -25.08
C ALA A 240 -21.68 -4.23 -26.39
N HIS A 241 -22.12 -5.49 -26.37
CA HIS A 241 -22.16 -6.37 -27.54
C HIS A 241 -23.58 -6.91 -27.74
N SER A 242 -24.05 -6.90 -28.99
CA SER A 242 -25.36 -7.45 -29.32
C SER A 242 -25.32 -8.97 -29.24
N LYS A 243 -26.08 -9.57 -28.32
CA LYS A 243 -26.15 -11.02 -28.15
C LYS A 243 -26.79 -11.68 -29.39
N PRO A 244 -26.07 -12.55 -30.13
CA PRO A 244 -26.65 -13.28 -31.25
C PRO A 244 -27.73 -14.28 -30.78
N LYS A 245 -28.67 -14.61 -31.68
CA LYS A 245 -29.77 -15.54 -31.36
C LYS A 245 -29.20 -16.93 -31.01
N GLY A 246 -29.66 -17.50 -29.90
CA GLY A 246 -29.22 -18.81 -29.42
C GLY A 246 -27.91 -18.79 -28.62
N LYS A 247 -27.29 -17.63 -28.40
CA LYS A 247 -26.10 -17.50 -27.55
C LYS A 247 -26.45 -17.34 -26.08
N CYS A 248 -25.64 -17.94 -25.22
CA CYS A 248 -25.79 -17.87 -23.78
C CYS A 248 -25.68 -16.42 -23.29
N SER A 249 -26.58 -16.00 -22.42
CA SER A 249 -26.35 -14.82 -21.59
C SER A 249 -25.37 -15.15 -20.47
N HIS A 250 -24.77 -14.14 -19.87
CA HIS A 250 -24.12 -14.26 -18.57
C HIS A 250 -25.17 -14.63 -17.50
N GLY A 251 -26.28 -13.89 -17.47
CA GLY A 251 -27.41 -14.11 -16.57
C GLY A 251 -27.26 -13.46 -15.20
N GLY A 252 -28.17 -13.79 -14.29
CA GLY A 252 -28.31 -13.13 -12.98
C GLY A 252 -29.24 -11.92 -13.02
N ILE A 253 -29.64 -11.40 -11.86
CA ILE A 253 -30.64 -10.32 -11.80
C ILE A 253 -30.17 -8.99 -12.39
N VAL A 254 -28.86 -8.78 -12.48
CA VAL A 254 -28.25 -7.55 -13.01
C VAL A 254 -28.03 -7.59 -14.53
N ASP A 255 -28.02 -8.77 -15.16
CA ASP A 255 -27.81 -8.89 -16.60
C ASP A 255 -29.11 -8.72 -17.39
N SER A 256 -29.21 -7.62 -18.14
CA SER A 256 -30.35 -7.38 -19.03
C SER A 256 -30.43 -8.34 -20.23
N SER A 257 -29.31 -8.94 -20.63
CA SER A 257 -29.24 -9.85 -21.78
C SER A 257 -29.97 -11.19 -21.51
N ARG A 258 -30.19 -11.52 -20.22
CA ARG A 258 -30.91 -12.71 -19.74
C ARG A 258 -32.33 -12.86 -20.29
N HIS A 259 -32.95 -11.77 -20.74
CA HIS A 259 -34.31 -11.74 -21.26
C HIS A 259 -34.40 -11.97 -22.78
N GLN A 260 -33.28 -11.88 -23.49
CA GLN A 260 -33.17 -12.13 -24.93
C GLN A 260 -33.15 -13.65 -25.21
N SER A 261 -33.34 -14.05 -26.48
CA SER A 261 -33.33 -15.47 -26.93
C SER A 261 -32.16 -16.26 -26.33
N ALA A 262 -32.38 -17.54 -26.00
CA ALA A 262 -31.56 -18.30 -25.06
C ALA A 262 -31.53 -17.61 -23.68
N ARG A 263 -32.75 -17.49 -23.12
CA ARG A 263 -33.03 -16.84 -21.83
C ARG A 263 -32.34 -17.54 -20.67
N GLY A 264 -32.08 -16.80 -19.60
CA GLY A 264 -31.33 -17.27 -18.44
C GLY A 264 -29.86 -16.90 -18.56
N GLY A 265 -28.93 -17.82 -18.31
CA GLY A 265 -27.50 -17.59 -18.52
C GLY A 265 -26.62 -18.74 -18.04
N ILE A 266 -25.31 -18.53 -17.97
CA ILE A 266 -24.32 -19.56 -17.64
C ILE A 266 -23.34 -19.19 -16.52
N ASN A 267 -23.43 -18.00 -15.92
CA ASN A 267 -22.46 -17.59 -14.89
C ASN A 267 -22.54 -18.45 -13.62
N LYS A 268 -21.41 -18.53 -12.93
CA LYS A 268 -21.17 -19.33 -11.72
C LYS A 268 -20.65 -18.46 -10.57
N ASP A 269 -21.08 -17.21 -10.54
CA ASP A 269 -20.52 -16.13 -9.71
C ASP A 269 -20.66 -16.31 -8.21
N SER A 270 -21.70 -17.03 -7.83
CA SER A 270 -22.09 -17.24 -6.46
C SER A 270 -22.83 -18.56 -6.34
N THR A 271 -22.98 -19.01 -5.10
CA THR A 271 -23.90 -20.10 -4.74
C THR A 271 -25.38 -19.66 -4.74
N SER A 272 -25.67 -18.40 -5.06
CA SER A 272 -27.04 -17.88 -5.09
C SER A 272 -27.72 -18.10 -6.45
N PRO A 273 -28.86 -18.81 -6.51
CA PRO A 273 -29.60 -19.02 -7.75
C PRO A 273 -30.20 -17.74 -8.35
N LEU A 274 -30.22 -16.64 -7.59
CA LEU A 274 -30.71 -15.34 -8.06
C LEU A 274 -29.66 -14.62 -8.94
N PHE A 275 -28.39 -14.74 -8.55
CA PHE A 275 -27.28 -14.06 -9.22
C PHE A 275 -26.59 -14.97 -10.23
N SER A 276 -26.60 -16.29 -9.97
CA SER A 276 -25.89 -17.27 -10.78
C SER A 276 -26.82 -18.36 -11.29
N PRO A 277 -27.16 -18.36 -12.58
CA PRO A 277 -27.96 -19.42 -13.17
C PRO A 277 -27.34 -20.80 -12.99
N HIS A 278 -26.00 -20.87 -12.95
CA HIS A 278 -25.21 -22.10 -12.74
C HIS A 278 -24.59 -22.14 -11.33
N HIS A 279 -25.26 -21.57 -10.33
CA HIS A 279 -24.79 -21.55 -8.92
C HIS A 279 -24.29 -22.90 -8.38
N TYR A 280 -24.88 -24.01 -8.85
CA TYR A 280 -24.53 -25.37 -8.45
C TYR A 280 -23.12 -25.80 -8.91
N LEU A 281 -22.49 -25.08 -9.84
CA LEU A 281 -21.11 -25.29 -10.30
C LEU A 281 -20.11 -24.29 -9.71
N HIS A 282 -20.56 -23.35 -8.86
CA HIS A 282 -19.71 -22.31 -8.31
C HIS A 282 -18.47 -22.87 -7.62
N LYS A 283 -18.62 -23.92 -6.80
CA LYS A 283 -17.49 -24.52 -6.05
C LYS A 283 -16.45 -25.14 -6.97
N GLU A 284 -16.87 -25.76 -8.07
CA GLU A 284 -15.96 -26.36 -9.05
C GLU A 284 -15.24 -25.28 -9.85
N ALA A 285 -15.96 -24.24 -10.29
CA ALA A 285 -15.37 -23.08 -10.96
C ALA A 285 -14.35 -22.37 -10.05
N ALA A 286 -14.72 -22.08 -8.80
CA ALA A 286 -13.85 -21.44 -7.83
C ALA A 286 -12.61 -22.28 -7.49
N SER A 287 -12.74 -23.62 -7.46
CA SER A 287 -11.59 -24.52 -7.28
C SER A 287 -10.58 -24.40 -8.43
N LEU A 288 -11.05 -24.39 -9.68
CA LEU A 288 -10.18 -24.22 -10.85
C LEU A 288 -9.58 -22.81 -10.92
N ALA A 289 -10.36 -21.79 -10.57
CA ALA A 289 -9.89 -20.42 -10.46
C ALA A 289 -8.78 -20.28 -9.39
N THR A 290 -8.93 -20.99 -8.26
CA THR A 290 -7.90 -21.06 -7.21
C THR A 290 -6.63 -21.75 -7.71
N GLU A 291 -6.76 -22.89 -8.38
CA GLU A 291 -5.61 -23.62 -8.94
C GLU A 291 -4.88 -22.80 -10.02
N ALA A 292 -5.62 -22.11 -10.89
CA ALA A 292 -5.07 -21.21 -11.89
C ALA A 292 -4.32 -20.04 -11.23
N THR A 293 -4.92 -19.39 -10.22
CA THR A 293 -4.30 -18.28 -9.47
C THR A 293 -3.00 -18.73 -8.79
N LEU A 294 -3.00 -19.92 -8.16
CA LEU A 294 -1.80 -20.52 -7.56
C LEU A 294 -0.71 -20.80 -8.61
N THR A 295 -1.10 -21.28 -9.79
CA THR A 295 -0.17 -21.57 -10.89
C THR A 295 0.51 -20.29 -11.36
N VAL A 296 -0.25 -19.22 -11.61
CA VAL A 296 0.30 -17.91 -11.99
C VAL A 296 1.30 -17.37 -10.97
N LEU A 297 1.01 -17.49 -9.67
CA LEU A 297 1.94 -17.05 -8.62
C LEU A 297 3.23 -17.88 -8.60
N LYS A 298 3.14 -19.19 -8.83
CA LYS A 298 4.31 -20.07 -8.92
C LYS A 298 5.14 -19.75 -10.16
N ASP A 299 4.50 -19.59 -11.31
CA ASP A 299 5.16 -19.17 -12.56
C ASP A 299 5.83 -17.80 -12.38
N LEU A 300 5.18 -16.87 -11.66
CA LEU A 300 5.73 -15.53 -11.43
C LEU A 300 6.97 -15.62 -10.55
N ARG A 301 6.90 -16.38 -9.45
CA ARG A 301 8.05 -16.68 -8.58
C ARG A 301 9.21 -17.27 -9.39
N ASP A 302 8.94 -18.25 -10.24
CA ASP A 302 9.97 -18.93 -11.01
C ASP A 302 10.56 -18.01 -12.10
N THR A 303 9.77 -17.07 -12.61
CA THR A 303 10.18 -16.08 -13.63
C THR A 303 11.02 -14.92 -13.07
N VAL A 304 10.67 -14.41 -11.88
CA VAL A 304 11.34 -13.23 -11.26
C VAL A 304 12.36 -13.61 -10.18
N GLY A 305 12.33 -14.86 -9.73
CA GLY A 305 13.14 -15.38 -8.64
C GLY A 305 12.54 -15.14 -7.25
N PRO A 306 12.90 -15.97 -6.25
CA PRO A 306 12.29 -15.92 -4.92
C PRO A 306 12.53 -14.60 -4.17
N LYS A 307 13.71 -13.96 -4.31
CA LYS A 307 14.01 -12.66 -3.66
C LYS A 307 13.06 -11.56 -4.16
N ALA A 308 12.93 -11.40 -5.49
CA ALA A 308 12.05 -10.40 -6.08
C ALA A 308 10.56 -10.70 -5.81
N PHE A 309 10.17 -11.98 -5.81
CA PHE A 309 8.82 -12.40 -5.43
C PHE A 309 8.46 -12.01 -3.98
N LEU A 310 9.38 -12.22 -3.04
CA LEU A 310 9.17 -11.81 -1.65
C LEU A 310 9.11 -10.28 -1.50
N LYS A 311 9.95 -9.53 -2.23
CA LYS A 311 9.88 -8.05 -2.30
C LYS A 311 8.56 -7.54 -2.90
N LEU A 312 8.02 -8.20 -3.93
CA LEU A 312 6.71 -7.87 -4.51
C LEU A 312 5.61 -7.82 -3.44
N PHE A 313 5.65 -8.74 -2.48
CA PHE A 313 4.70 -8.81 -1.38
C PHE A 313 5.22 -8.22 -0.07
N MET A 314 6.30 -7.44 -0.10
CA MET A 314 6.86 -6.76 1.08
C MET A 314 7.16 -7.72 2.25
N VAL A 315 7.60 -8.93 1.92
CA VAL A 315 7.88 -9.98 2.90
C VAL A 315 9.32 -9.85 3.35
N LYS A 316 9.51 -9.61 4.65
CA LYS A 316 10.85 -9.40 5.27
C LYS A 316 11.65 -8.29 4.57
N GLU A 317 10.98 -7.30 3.99
CA GLU A 317 11.66 -6.10 3.51
C GLU A 317 12.05 -5.29 4.74
N ALA A 318 13.32 -5.38 5.13
CA ALA A 318 13.85 -4.62 6.23
C ALA A 318 13.85 -3.12 5.84
N PRO A 319 13.56 -2.22 6.79
CA PRO A 319 13.76 -0.79 6.59
C PRO A 319 15.14 -0.48 6.01
N ALA A 320 15.20 0.49 5.10
CA ALA A 320 16.46 1.01 4.62
C ALA A 320 17.01 2.09 5.55
N LEU A 321 18.33 2.21 5.58
CA LEU A 321 19.01 3.40 6.12
C LEU A 321 19.37 4.30 4.94
N VAL A 322 18.85 5.53 4.97
CA VAL A 322 18.87 6.44 3.84
C VAL A 322 19.55 7.73 4.25
N PHE A 323 20.51 8.17 3.44
CA PHE A 323 21.30 9.36 3.68
C PHE A 323 21.08 10.36 2.54
N VAL A 324 20.61 11.55 2.87
CA VAL A 324 20.42 12.66 1.93
C VAL A 324 21.46 13.71 2.30
N MET A 325 22.46 13.90 1.43
CA MET A 325 23.67 14.66 1.77
C MET A 325 23.77 15.91 0.90
N ASP A 326 23.81 17.07 1.55
CA ASP A 326 24.16 18.32 0.90
C ASP A 326 25.64 18.31 0.49
N THR A 327 25.91 18.60 -0.78
CA THR A 327 27.23 18.57 -1.43
C THR A 327 27.65 19.95 -1.96
N THR A 328 27.01 21.00 -1.46
CA THR A 328 27.38 22.39 -1.72
C THR A 328 28.75 22.73 -1.17
N GLY A 329 29.39 23.76 -1.72
CA GLY A 329 30.69 24.23 -1.25
C GLY A 329 30.67 24.78 0.18
N SER A 330 29.51 25.19 0.72
CA SER A 330 29.40 25.65 2.11
C SER A 330 29.56 24.51 3.11
N MET A 331 29.12 23.29 2.75
CA MET A 331 29.32 22.06 3.51
C MET A 331 30.78 21.54 3.49
N PHE A 332 31.75 22.25 2.92
CA PHE A 332 33.11 21.75 2.74
C PHE A 332 33.83 21.42 4.06
N GLU A 333 33.65 22.24 5.11
CA GLU A 333 34.25 21.98 6.42
C GLU A 333 33.51 20.83 7.15
N GLU A 334 32.21 20.68 6.88
CA GLU A 334 31.26 19.83 7.60
C GLU A 334 31.03 18.45 6.96
N ILE A 335 31.28 18.28 5.65
CA ILE A 335 30.99 17.04 4.91
C ILE A 335 31.74 15.84 5.49
N THR A 336 32.95 16.07 6.01
CA THR A 336 33.73 15.03 6.69
C THR A 336 33.06 14.59 7.99
N ALA A 337 32.51 15.52 8.76
CA ALA A 337 31.73 15.20 9.96
C ALA A 337 30.43 14.47 9.60
N ALA A 338 29.75 14.86 8.52
CA ALA A 338 28.56 14.17 8.01
C ALA A 338 28.87 12.71 7.62
N ARG A 339 29.98 12.46 6.90
CA ARG A 339 30.44 11.10 6.56
C ARG A 339 30.72 10.26 7.81
N LEU A 340 31.44 10.82 8.80
CA LEU A 340 31.74 10.11 10.05
C LEU A 340 30.48 9.75 10.84
N ARG A 341 29.45 10.60 10.83
CA ARG A 341 28.15 10.31 11.46
C ARG A 341 27.40 9.22 10.72
N ALA A 342 27.36 9.27 9.39
CA ALA A 342 26.77 8.21 8.59
C ALA A 342 27.40 6.86 8.90
N HIS A 343 28.74 6.82 9.03
CA HIS A 343 29.46 5.62 9.46
C HIS A 343 29.05 5.12 10.85
N SER A 344 28.93 6.00 11.86
CA SER A 344 28.47 5.60 13.22
C SER A 344 27.06 5.01 13.20
N ILE A 345 26.16 5.61 12.42
CA ILE A 345 24.78 5.14 12.22
C ILE A 345 24.76 3.74 11.58
N ILE A 346 25.59 3.52 10.57
CA ILE A 346 25.69 2.21 9.89
C ILE A 346 26.25 1.16 10.85
N GLN A 347 27.32 1.48 11.59
CA GLN A 347 27.94 0.55 12.54
C GLN A 347 27.02 0.18 13.70
N SER A 348 26.30 1.14 14.27
CA SER A 348 25.34 0.86 15.34
C SER A 348 24.23 -0.10 14.87
N ARG A 349 23.72 0.09 13.65
CA ARG A 349 22.70 -0.80 13.08
C ARG A 349 23.25 -2.20 12.75
N ALA A 350 24.50 -2.31 12.28
CA ALA A 350 25.14 -3.60 12.00
C ALA A 350 25.27 -4.49 13.25
N ASN A 351 25.38 -3.87 14.44
CA ASN A 351 25.48 -4.58 15.71
C ASN A 351 24.12 -5.09 16.24
N HIS A 352 23.00 -4.73 15.61
CA HIS A 352 21.67 -5.22 15.98
C HIS A 352 21.21 -6.38 15.07
N THR A 353 20.36 -7.26 15.62
CA THR A 353 19.88 -8.49 14.96
C THR A 353 19.05 -8.25 13.68
N GLU A 354 18.66 -7.01 13.41
CA GLU A 354 18.05 -6.59 12.15
C GLU A 354 19.06 -5.81 11.31
N HIS A 355 19.77 -6.51 10.43
CA HIS A 355 20.59 -5.85 9.42
C HIS A 355 19.67 -4.97 8.55
N PRO A 356 20.02 -3.69 8.29
CA PRO A 356 19.29 -2.87 7.34
C PRO A 356 19.34 -3.59 5.98
N GLY A 357 18.19 -3.73 5.34
CA GLY A 357 18.09 -4.57 4.13
C GLY A 357 18.85 -3.99 2.95
N THR A 358 18.97 -2.65 2.93
CA THR A 358 19.54 -1.85 1.85
C THR A 358 19.94 -0.47 2.41
N PHE A 359 21.05 0.09 1.91
CA PHE A 359 21.49 1.46 2.17
C PHE A 359 21.21 2.32 0.95
N LEU A 360 20.76 3.56 1.15
CA LEU A 360 20.56 4.52 0.06
C LEU A 360 21.30 5.84 0.34
N LEU A 361 21.93 6.40 -0.67
CA LEU A 361 22.56 7.73 -0.63
C LEU A 361 22.03 8.58 -1.78
N VAL A 362 21.59 9.80 -1.44
CA VAL A 362 21.15 10.82 -2.39
C VAL A 362 21.91 12.12 -2.11
N PRO A 363 22.99 12.43 -2.84
CA PRO A 363 23.63 13.73 -2.76
C PRO A 363 22.75 14.80 -3.42
N PHE A 364 22.86 16.04 -2.97
CA PHE A 364 22.18 17.16 -3.63
C PHE A 364 22.96 18.47 -3.49
N HIS A 365 22.68 19.39 -4.41
CA HIS A 365 23.10 20.79 -4.43
C HIS A 365 22.19 21.56 -5.41
N ASP A 366 22.30 22.88 -5.50
CA ASP A 366 21.62 23.64 -6.54
C ASP A 366 22.49 23.73 -7.81
N PRO A 367 21.95 23.49 -9.02
CA PRO A 367 20.57 23.11 -9.36
C PRO A 367 20.30 21.60 -9.46
N GLY A 368 21.23 20.73 -9.01
CA GLY A 368 21.21 19.28 -9.25
C GLY A 368 21.06 18.42 -8.00
N PHE A 369 20.19 17.40 -8.07
CA PHE A 369 20.04 16.41 -7.00
C PHE A 369 20.17 14.98 -7.55
N GLY A 370 20.65 14.05 -6.71
CA GLY A 370 21.01 12.69 -7.10
C GLY A 370 22.40 12.59 -7.76
N PRO A 371 22.74 11.43 -8.35
CA PRO A 371 21.91 10.23 -8.52
C PRO A 371 21.67 9.45 -7.22
N VAL A 372 20.77 8.47 -7.25
CA VAL A 372 20.55 7.55 -6.13
C VAL A 372 21.59 6.43 -6.18
N TYR A 373 22.35 6.24 -5.11
CA TYR A 373 23.19 5.06 -4.88
C TYR A 373 22.44 4.11 -3.95
N GLU A 374 22.29 2.84 -4.34
CA GLU A 374 21.54 1.81 -3.60
C GLU A 374 22.40 0.55 -3.49
N ASP A 375 22.76 0.16 -2.26
CA ASP A 375 23.63 -0.99 -2.00
C ASP A 375 23.15 -1.82 -0.82
N ASP A 376 23.21 -3.15 -0.97
CA ASP A 376 22.94 -4.10 0.12
C ASP A 376 24.22 -4.34 0.97
N ASP A 377 25.40 -3.94 0.48
CA ASP A 377 26.71 -4.13 1.14
C ASP A 377 27.20 -2.83 1.81
N PRO A 378 27.36 -2.81 3.15
CA PRO A 378 27.86 -1.65 3.86
C PRO A 378 29.20 -1.13 3.32
N GLN A 379 30.10 -1.99 2.85
CA GLN A 379 31.43 -1.55 2.39
C GLN A 379 31.34 -0.80 1.06
N GLN A 380 30.55 -1.29 0.10
CA GLN A 380 30.29 -0.59 -1.16
C GLN A 380 29.56 0.72 -0.92
N PHE A 381 28.57 0.71 -0.02
CA PHE A 381 27.88 1.93 0.39
C PHE A 381 28.84 2.99 0.98
N MET A 382 29.77 2.56 1.82
CA MET A 382 30.77 3.44 2.42
C MET A 382 31.69 4.08 1.37
N GLN A 383 32.02 3.38 0.28
CA GLN A 383 32.80 3.97 -0.82
C GLN A 383 32.03 5.11 -1.47
N HIS A 384 30.72 4.95 -1.72
CA HIS A 384 29.89 6.04 -2.25
C HIS A 384 29.83 7.27 -1.33
N LEU A 385 29.86 7.06 -0.01
CA LEU A 385 29.96 8.16 0.97
C LEU A 385 31.32 8.86 0.94
N GLU A 386 32.41 8.11 0.85
CA GLU A 386 33.78 8.64 0.79
C GLU A 386 34.04 9.45 -0.48
N ASP A 387 33.42 9.05 -1.61
CA ASP A 387 33.52 9.72 -2.90
C ASP A 387 32.75 11.05 -2.98
N LEU A 388 31.96 11.40 -1.96
CA LEU A 388 31.24 12.68 -1.93
C LEU A 388 32.21 13.85 -1.86
N VAL A 389 32.01 14.85 -2.73
CA VAL A 389 32.85 16.06 -2.77
C VAL A 389 31.96 17.30 -2.67
N ALA A 390 32.22 18.13 -1.64
CA ALA A 390 31.52 19.38 -1.37
C ALA A 390 32.11 20.53 -2.21
N LEU A 391 31.78 20.56 -3.50
CA LEU A 391 32.27 21.58 -4.45
C LEU A 391 31.15 22.19 -5.31
N GLY A 392 29.92 21.70 -5.18
CA GLY A 392 28.78 22.16 -5.98
C GLY A 392 28.06 23.37 -5.38
N GLY A 393 26.88 23.68 -5.91
CA GLY A 393 25.98 24.69 -5.37
C GLY A 393 25.98 26.00 -6.17
N GLY A 394 24.82 26.66 -6.13
CA GLY A 394 24.58 27.97 -6.73
C GLY A 394 24.43 29.03 -5.64
N ASP A 395 23.24 29.60 -5.55
CA ASP A 395 22.80 30.44 -4.45
C ASP A 395 21.97 29.64 -3.45
N GLU A 396 22.11 29.95 -2.15
CA GLU A 396 21.13 29.52 -1.16
C GLU A 396 19.78 30.18 -1.50
N PRO A 397 18.62 29.47 -1.46
CA PRO A 397 18.39 28.11 -0.92
C PRO A 397 18.70 26.91 -1.85
N GLU A 398 18.69 25.67 -1.32
CA GLU A 398 19.12 24.43 -2.01
C GLU A 398 17.95 23.46 -2.38
N MET A 399 18.18 22.49 -3.27
CA MET A 399 17.18 21.52 -3.79
C MET A 399 16.88 20.33 -2.85
N CYS A 400 16.72 20.61 -1.55
CA CYS A 400 16.62 19.60 -0.49
C CYS A 400 15.35 18.72 -0.60
N LEU A 401 14.16 19.29 -0.83
CA LEU A 401 12.92 18.51 -0.85
C LEU A 401 12.83 17.57 -2.06
N SER A 402 13.45 17.93 -3.18
CA SER A 402 13.59 17.08 -4.36
C SER A 402 14.44 15.86 -4.07
N ALA A 403 15.55 16.04 -3.35
CA ALA A 403 16.42 14.95 -2.91
C ALA A 403 15.69 14.02 -1.92
N ILE A 404 14.93 14.57 -0.97
CA ILE A 404 14.11 13.80 -0.04
C ILE A 404 13.00 13.03 -0.78
N LEU A 405 12.33 13.66 -1.75
CA LEU A 405 11.30 12.99 -2.56
C LEU A 405 11.88 11.83 -3.35
N LEU A 406 13.08 12.01 -3.93
CA LEU A 406 13.79 10.96 -4.63
C LEU A 406 14.17 9.82 -3.68
N ALA A 407 14.73 10.14 -2.51
CA ALA A 407 15.05 9.18 -1.46
C ALA A 407 13.82 8.38 -1.02
N LEU A 408 12.70 9.05 -0.70
CA LEU A 408 11.43 8.42 -0.35
C LEU A 408 10.91 7.52 -1.45
N THR A 409 11.06 7.89 -2.72
CA THR A 409 10.59 7.08 -3.86
C THR A 409 11.30 5.73 -3.91
N HIS A 410 12.60 5.71 -3.68
CA HIS A 410 13.42 4.48 -3.70
C HIS A 410 13.43 3.70 -2.37
N SER A 411 13.00 4.32 -1.26
CA SER A 411 13.02 3.68 0.05
C SER A 411 11.85 2.70 0.25
N PRO A 412 12.07 1.53 0.89
CA PRO A 412 10.99 0.69 1.36
C PRO A 412 10.23 1.37 2.53
N PRO A 413 8.99 0.95 2.84
CA PRO A 413 8.28 1.49 4.00
C PRO A 413 8.99 1.27 5.33
N LEU A 414 8.72 2.13 6.30
CA LEU A 414 9.35 2.17 7.62
C LEU A 414 10.85 2.53 7.61
N SER A 415 11.39 2.97 6.47
CA SER A 415 12.78 3.41 6.36
C SER A 415 13.07 4.67 7.16
N GLU A 416 14.33 4.85 7.54
CA GLU A 416 14.81 6.02 8.25
C GLU A 416 15.71 6.85 7.33
N ILE A 417 15.38 8.13 7.20
CA ILE A 417 16.03 9.07 6.31
C ILE A 417 16.74 10.13 7.14
N PHE A 418 18.05 10.24 6.95
CA PHE A 418 18.92 11.25 7.57
C PHE A 418 19.31 12.29 6.55
N VAL A 419 18.90 13.53 6.79
CA VAL A 419 19.17 14.67 5.91
C VAL A 419 20.23 15.54 6.55
N PHE A 420 21.35 15.76 5.85
CA PHE A 420 22.46 16.59 6.29
C PHE A 420 22.53 17.82 5.39
N THR A 421 22.39 19.02 5.96
CA THR A 421 22.43 20.29 5.21
C THR A 421 22.67 21.46 6.15
N ASP A 422 23.27 22.53 5.63
CA ASP A 422 23.40 23.83 6.29
C ASP A 422 22.41 24.87 5.77
N ALA A 423 21.61 24.53 4.75
CA ALA A 423 20.82 25.48 3.97
C ALA A 423 19.31 25.21 4.00
N SER A 424 18.53 26.27 3.78
CA SER A 424 17.08 26.19 3.60
C SER A 424 16.69 25.57 2.24
N ALA A 425 15.44 25.13 2.09
CA ALA A 425 14.96 24.47 0.87
C ALA A 425 14.36 25.46 -0.15
N LYS A 426 14.91 25.47 -1.38
CA LYS A 426 14.43 26.26 -2.54
C LYS A 426 13.11 25.74 -3.11
N ASP A 427 12.90 24.44 -2.97
CA ASP A 427 11.83 23.67 -3.58
C ASP A 427 10.65 23.40 -2.61
N ALA A 428 10.34 24.39 -1.76
CA ALA A 428 9.26 24.33 -0.76
C ALA A 428 7.89 23.90 -1.32
N TYR A 429 7.62 24.11 -2.61
CA TYR A 429 6.38 23.66 -3.28
C TYR A 429 6.22 22.12 -3.29
N LEU A 430 7.29 21.35 -3.06
CA LEU A 430 7.25 19.89 -2.95
C LEU A 430 6.85 19.39 -1.55
N TYR A 431 6.71 20.28 -0.56
CA TYR A 431 6.43 19.91 0.83
C TYR A 431 5.26 18.93 0.98
N ASP A 432 4.12 19.19 0.32
CA ASP A 432 2.94 18.33 0.43
C ASP A 432 3.16 16.94 -0.21
N ALA A 433 3.93 16.87 -1.28
CA ALA A 433 4.27 15.61 -1.93
C ALA A 433 5.21 14.77 -1.05
N VAL A 434 6.24 15.40 -0.48
CA VAL A 434 7.17 14.77 0.47
C VAL A 434 6.41 14.29 1.71
N LYS A 435 5.56 15.14 2.29
CA LYS A 435 4.72 14.81 3.45
C LYS A 435 3.80 13.61 3.15
N ALA A 436 3.09 13.63 2.03
CA ALA A 436 2.18 12.55 1.67
C ALA A 436 2.92 11.22 1.53
N LEU A 437 4.06 11.21 0.84
CA LEU A 437 4.84 10.00 0.60
C LEU A 437 5.52 9.48 1.88
N ALA A 438 6.04 10.37 2.72
CA ALA A 438 6.63 10.01 4.02
C ALA A 438 5.59 9.34 4.93
N LEU A 439 4.37 9.90 5.00
CA LEU A 439 3.26 9.32 5.79
C LEU A 439 2.74 8.01 5.18
N GLU A 440 2.63 7.91 3.85
CA GLU A 440 2.20 6.68 3.16
C GLU A 440 3.19 5.53 3.42
N LYS A 441 4.49 5.80 3.29
CA LYS A 441 5.55 4.83 3.54
C LYS A 441 5.90 4.68 5.03
N GLN A 442 5.36 5.53 5.90
CA GLN A 442 5.68 5.57 7.32
C GLN A 442 7.20 5.71 7.56
N CYS A 443 7.88 6.44 6.66
CA CYS A 443 9.32 6.71 6.80
C CYS A 443 9.53 7.86 7.78
N LYS A 444 10.57 7.77 8.62
CA LYS A 444 10.97 8.84 9.53
C LYS A 444 12.02 9.71 8.86
N ILE A 445 11.89 11.03 8.95
CA ILE A 445 12.85 11.98 8.38
C ILE A 445 13.51 12.76 9.52
N THR A 446 14.82 12.57 9.68
CA THR A 446 15.64 13.25 10.68
C THR A 446 16.57 14.25 10.00
N PHE A 447 16.48 15.52 10.38
CA PHE A 447 17.36 16.58 9.89
C PHE A 447 18.52 16.81 10.86
N LEU A 448 19.72 16.85 10.30
CA LEU A 448 20.98 17.10 10.99
C LEU A 448 21.58 18.37 10.38
N LEU A 449 21.28 19.51 11.02
CA LEU A 449 21.68 20.82 10.53
C LEU A 449 22.99 21.28 11.17
N THR A 450 23.83 21.97 10.41
CA THR A 450 25.12 22.49 10.90
C THR A 450 25.07 24.00 11.21
N GLU A 451 24.10 24.74 10.66
CA GLU A 451 23.87 26.13 11.00
C GLU A 451 22.75 26.27 12.06
N ASP A 452 23.08 26.79 13.24
CA ASP A 452 22.12 27.11 14.31
C ASP A 452 21.80 28.62 14.30
N PRO A 453 20.55 29.03 13.98
CA PRO A 453 20.14 30.42 13.98
C PRO A 453 20.32 31.14 15.33
N SER A 454 20.30 30.40 16.44
CA SER A 454 20.37 30.93 17.81
C SER A 454 21.80 31.19 18.31
N HIS A 455 22.82 30.62 17.67
CA HIS A 455 24.21 30.65 18.13
C HIS A 455 25.13 31.65 17.38
N THR A 456 24.56 32.59 16.62
CA THR A 456 25.32 33.64 15.89
C THR A 456 25.97 34.71 16.79
N THR A 457 26.14 34.43 18.08
CA THR A 457 26.90 35.28 19.01
C THR A 457 28.34 34.79 19.16
N GLY A 458 29.16 35.13 18.17
CA GLY A 458 30.58 35.39 18.45
C GLY A 458 31.61 34.44 17.86
N LYS A 459 31.77 34.44 16.53
CA LYS A 459 33.13 34.45 15.94
C LYS A 459 33.17 35.45 14.79
N ARG A 460 34.16 36.35 14.86
CA ARG A 460 34.41 37.42 13.88
C ARG A 460 34.65 36.83 12.48
N LYS A 461 33.62 36.79 11.62
CA LYS A 461 33.78 36.86 10.16
C LYS A 461 32.97 38.06 9.66
N ARG A 462 33.68 39.15 9.37
CA ARG A 462 33.15 40.32 8.66
C ARG A 462 32.81 39.91 7.24
N ARG A 463 31.54 39.64 6.96
CA ARG A 463 30.82 39.93 5.71
C ARG A 463 29.34 39.67 5.94
N SER A 464 28.57 40.75 6.02
CA SER A 464 27.11 40.83 5.76
C SER A 464 26.36 39.49 5.77
N LYS A 465 26.08 38.90 6.94
CA LYS A 465 25.01 37.90 7.07
C LYS A 465 23.80 38.64 7.62
N GLU A 466 22.79 38.80 6.78
CA GLU A 466 21.44 39.21 7.18
C GLU A 466 20.99 38.37 8.37
N LEU A 467 20.27 38.97 9.30
CA LEU A 467 19.70 38.29 10.46
C LEU A 467 18.81 37.15 9.92
N LEU A 468 19.27 35.89 10.02
CA LEU A 468 18.52 34.74 9.53
C LEU A 468 17.12 34.75 10.17
N SER A 469 16.08 34.57 9.35
CA SER A 469 14.71 34.59 9.85
C SER A 469 14.51 33.43 10.86
N PRO A 470 13.72 33.63 11.93
CA PRO A 470 13.39 32.55 12.87
C PRO A 470 12.73 31.33 12.20
N ASP A 471 12.15 31.55 11.02
CA ASP A 471 11.40 30.55 10.25
C ASP A 471 12.24 29.81 9.19
N LEU A 472 13.55 30.09 9.08
CA LEU A 472 14.43 29.57 8.01
C LEU A 472 14.33 28.04 7.82
N PHE A 473 14.19 27.31 8.92
CA PHE A 473 14.10 25.85 8.94
C PHE A 473 12.74 25.31 9.42
N SER A 474 11.71 26.15 9.45
CA SER A 474 10.35 25.78 9.89
C SER A 474 9.76 24.60 9.09
N LEU A 475 10.09 24.50 7.80
CA LEU A 475 9.70 23.37 6.94
C LEU A 475 10.31 22.04 7.42
N TYR A 476 11.57 22.05 7.86
CA TYR A 476 12.27 20.87 8.34
C TYR A 476 11.76 20.43 9.72
N SER A 477 11.52 21.38 10.64
CA SER A 477 10.86 21.09 11.93
C SER A 477 9.49 20.44 11.69
N SER A 478 8.67 21.01 10.79
CA SER A 478 7.35 20.47 10.50
C SER A 478 7.39 19.06 9.88
N LEU A 479 8.29 18.80 8.91
CA LEU A 479 8.42 17.48 8.28
C LEU A 479 8.96 16.41 9.24
N SER A 480 9.96 16.75 10.05
CA SER A 480 10.51 15.80 11.03
C SER A 480 9.47 15.42 12.07
N SER A 481 8.78 16.40 12.65
CA SER A 481 7.68 16.22 13.60
C SER A 481 6.55 15.35 13.04
N LEU A 482 6.08 15.63 11.81
CA LEU A 482 5.01 14.86 11.18
C LEU A 482 5.40 13.42 10.83
N SER A 483 6.66 13.19 10.46
CA SER A 483 7.18 11.85 10.13
C SER A 483 7.60 11.05 11.37
N GLY A 484 7.60 11.69 12.56
CA GLY A 484 8.10 11.10 13.80
C GLY A 484 9.64 11.01 13.87
N GLY A 485 10.33 11.77 13.02
CA GLY A 485 11.77 12.00 13.10
C GLY A 485 12.13 13.19 13.99
N LEU A 486 13.37 13.65 13.91
CA LEU A 486 13.91 14.73 14.74
C LEU A 486 14.57 15.82 13.90
N MET A 487 14.68 17.00 14.47
CA MET A 487 15.51 18.08 13.93
C MET A 487 16.58 18.40 14.97
N VAL A 488 17.84 18.23 14.59
CA VAL A 488 18.98 18.41 15.49
C VAL A 488 19.96 19.39 14.86
N TYR A 489 20.26 20.46 15.59
CA TYR A 489 21.37 21.36 15.28
C TYR A 489 22.66 20.78 15.82
N THR A 490 23.73 20.88 15.04
CA THR A 490 24.96 20.16 15.30
C THR A 490 26.17 21.02 14.99
N THR A 491 27.24 20.85 15.75
CA THR A 491 28.55 21.46 15.46
C THR A 491 29.59 20.37 15.24
N ASP A 492 30.76 20.73 14.70
CA ASP A 492 31.91 19.82 14.59
C ASP A 492 32.34 19.22 15.94
N SER A 493 32.10 19.92 17.05
CA SER A 493 32.41 19.43 18.40
C SER A 493 31.40 18.45 18.99
N ASP A 494 30.21 18.32 18.39
CA ASP A 494 29.10 17.52 18.94
C ASP A 494 28.91 16.14 18.28
N ILE A 495 29.85 15.73 17.43
CA ILE A 495 29.79 14.49 16.62
C ILE A 495 29.37 13.27 17.44
N TYR A 496 29.95 13.07 18.62
CA TYR A 496 29.65 11.89 19.45
C TYR A 496 28.30 11.98 20.19
N LYS A 497 27.89 13.18 20.64
CA LYS A 497 26.64 13.36 21.40
C LYS A 497 25.40 13.22 20.53
N VAL A 498 25.45 13.78 19.32
CA VAL A 498 24.34 13.68 18.37
C VAL A 498 24.21 12.25 17.84
N SER A 499 25.33 11.56 17.61
CA SER A 499 25.31 10.15 17.22
C SER A 499 24.59 9.29 18.26
N THR A 500 24.80 9.50 19.57
CA THR A 500 24.05 8.75 20.60
C THR A 500 22.54 8.97 20.57
N ILE A 501 22.07 10.19 20.29
CA ILE A 501 20.63 10.49 20.19
C ILE A 501 20.05 9.79 18.96
N VAL A 502 20.75 9.86 17.84
CA VAL A 502 20.32 9.24 16.59
C VAL A 502 20.33 7.71 16.72
N GLU A 503 21.41 7.12 17.24
CA GLU A 503 21.55 5.69 17.53
C GLU A 503 20.42 5.16 18.42
N ASP A 504 20.05 5.89 19.47
CA ASP A 504 18.93 5.50 20.31
C ASP A 504 17.59 5.52 19.57
N ASN A 505 17.37 6.42 18.61
CA ASN A 505 16.12 6.46 17.85
C ASN A 505 16.03 5.38 16.76
N ILE A 506 17.15 4.77 16.38
CA ILE A 506 17.27 3.78 15.29
C ILE A 506 17.02 2.33 15.74
N ALA A 507 16.96 2.00 17.04
CA ALA A 507 16.91 0.59 17.45
C ALA A 507 15.63 -0.16 16.99
N ALA A 508 15.81 -1.38 16.47
CA ALA A 508 14.81 -2.23 15.78
C ALA A 508 13.49 -2.50 16.53
N ASP A 509 13.52 -2.51 17.87
CA ASP A 509 12.37 -2.86 18.71
C ASP A 509 11.72 -1.65 19.40
N LYS A 510 12.03 -0.43 18.95
CA LYS A 510 11.48 0.81 19.53
C LYS A 510 10.26 1.29 18.73
N VAL A 511 9.23 1.69 19.45
CA VAL A 511 8.03 2.34 18.89
C VAL A 511 7.84 3.69 19.55
N THR A 512 7.53 4.72 18.76
CA THR A 512 7.18 6.04 19.27
C THR A 512 5.77 5.97 19.85
N LEU A 513 5.67 6.02 21.19
CA LEU A 513 4.39 6.03 21.91
C LEU A 513 3.77 7.43 21.96
N LEU A 514 4.61 8.46 22.07
CA LEU A 514 4.21 9.85 22.17
C LEU A 514 5.33 10.72 21.59
N HIS A 515 4.98 11.63 20.68
CA HIS A 515 5.85 12.70 20.20
C HIS A 515 5.13 14.02 20.43
N VAL A 516 5.82 14.98 21.05
CA VAL A 516 5.26 16.30 21.34
C VAL A 516 6.27 17.38 21.01
N GLU A 517 5.80 18.38 20.27
CA GLU A 517 6.51 19.62 20.01
C GLU A 517 5.71 20.75 20.66
N SER A 518 6.37 21.57 21.48
CA SER A 518 5.74 22.67 22.21
C SER A 518 6.45 23.98 21.88
N PRO A 519 5.77 24.97 21.28
CA PRO A 519 6.33 26.32 21.18
C PRO A 519 6.42 26.93 22.58
N GLN A 520 7.58 27.50 22.91
CA GLN A 520 8.05 28.04 24.19
C GLN A 520 7.01 28.39 25.30
N GLU A 521 7.43 28.10 26.56
CA GLU A 521 6.95 28.59 27.87
C GLU A 521 5.70 27.97 28.52
N LEU A 522 4.99 27.03 27.90
CA LEU A 522 3.90 26.33 28.60
C LEU A 522 4.39 25.05 29.28
N MET A 523 4.31 25.03 30.61
CA MET A 523 4.34 23.80 31.41
C MET A 523 3.25 22.87 30.88
N SER A 524 3.66 21.89 30.08
CA SER A 524 2.76 21.00 29.37
C SER A 524 2.79 19.62 30.03
N LYS A 525 1.61 19.14 30.45
CA LYS A 525 1.44 17.84 31.07
C LYS A 525 0.94 16.86 30.02
N HIS A 526 1.75 15.83 29.73
CA HIS A 526 1.38 14.77 28.81
C HIS A 526 1.23 13.44 29.55
N SER A 527 0.29 12.62 29.08
CA SER A 527 0.08 11.27 29.59
C SER A 527 -0.12 10.30 28.43
N PHE A 528 0.45 9.12 28.58
CA PHE A 528 0.31 8.01 27.64
C PHE A 528 0.12 6.72 28.42
N ARG A 529 -0.44 5.70 27.78
CA ARG A 529 -0.63 4.37 28.37
C ARG A 529 0.28 3.37 27.65
N VAL A 530 0.86 2.47 28.42
CA VAL A 530 1.65 1.34 27.93
C VAL A 530 0.94 0.05 28.30
N ASP A 531 1.05 -0.95 27.45
CA ASP A 531 0.58 -2.31 27.74
C ASP A 531 1.76 -3.21 28.13
N SER A 532 1.47 -4.47 28.47
CA SER A 532 2.47 -5.45 28.92
C SER A 532 3.47 -5.89 27.86
N SER A 533 3.32 -5.45 26.60
CA SER A 533 4.30 -5.73 25.54
C SER A 533 5.49 -4.76 25.56
N VAL A 534 5.35 -3.60 26.21
CA VAL A 534 6.40 -2.59 26.32
C VAL A 534 7.34 -2.96 27.46
N LYS A 535 8.59 -3.31 27.14
CA LYS A 535 9.60 -3.71 28.14
C LYS A 535 10.42 -2.55 28.68
N ASN A 536 10.81 -1.62 27.81
CA ASN A 536 11.67 -0.48 28.12
C ASN A 536 11.03 0.81 27.59
N ILE A 537 11.10 1.87 28.38
CA ILE A 537 10.64 3.21 27.99
C ILE A 537 11.86 4.12 27.97
N ILE A 538 12.05 4.84 26.86
CA ILE A 538 13.11 5.82 26.68
C ILE A 538 12.46 7.16 26.41
N LEU A 539 12.92 8.19 27.11
CA LEU A 539 12.41 9.55 26.98
C LEU A 539 13.50 10.43 26.34
N HIS A 540 13.21 10.95 25.15
CA HIS A 540 14.07 11.91 24.46
C HIS A 540 13.51 13.32 24.63
N ILE A 541 14.32 14.23 25.15
CA ILE A 541 13.94 15.61 25.40
C ILE A 541 15.00 16.51 24.77
N THR A 542 14.56 17.45 23.95
CA THR A 542 15.44 18.42 23.27
C THR A 542 14.96 19.82 23.58
N GLY A 543 15.87 20.71 24.01
CA GLY A 543 15.59 22.11 24.36
C GLY A 543 15.92 22.46 25.81
N SER A 544 15.62 23.70 26.20
CA SER A 544 15.80 24.17 27.59
C SER A 544 14.61 23.76 28.44
N MET A 545 14.84 22.91 29.45
CA MET A 545 13.78 22.41 30.33
C MET A 545 14.08 22.77 31.79
N THR A 546 13.08 23.31 32.47
CA THR A 546 13.18 23.71 33.89
C THR A 546 12.77 22.57 34.83
N GLU A 547 11.78 21.76 34.44
CA GLU A 547 11.25 20.68 35.26
C GLU A 547 10.72 19.54 34.38
N CYS A 548 10.99 18.29 34.78
CA CYS A 548 10.44 17.10 34.15
C CYS A 548 10.10 16.07 35.20
N ILE A 549 8.80 15.83 35.39
CA ILE A 549 8.30 14.89 36.38
C ILE A 549 7.61 13.73 35.67
N LEU A 550 8.13 12.52 35.88
CA LEU A 550 7.48 11.30 35.45
C LEU A 550 6.60 10.77 36.59
N THR A 551 5.32 10.52 36.32
CA THR A 551 4.39 9.95 37.31
C THR A 551 3.86 8.59 36.84
N SER A 552 4.02 7.56 37.67
CA SER A 552 3.48 6.22 37.41
C SER A 552 1.95 6.15 37.65
N PRO A 553 1.26 5.09 37.18
CA PRO A 553 -0.15 4.86 37.50
C PRO A 553 -0.45 4.70 39.00
N SER A 554 0.55 4.31 39.79
CA SER A 554 0.48 4.20 41.26
C SER A 554 0.77 5.52 41.99
N ALA A 555 0.84 6.64 41.24
CA ALA A 555 1.07 8.00 41.73
C ALA A 555 2.49 8.27 42.28
N GLN A 556 3.45 7.39 42.01
CA GLN A 556 4.86 7.65 42.32
C GLN A 556 5.43 8.64 41.30
N SER A 557 6.11 9.69 41.75
CA SER A 557 6.66 10.74 40.87
C SER A 557 8.16 10.88 41.03
N GLN A 558 8.88 11.10 39.93
CA GLN A 558 10.34 11.28 39.91
C GLN A 558 10.71 12.50 39.07
N SER A 559 11.63 13.34 39.58
CA SER A 559 12.23 14.45 38.83
C SER A 559 13.45 13.97 38.05
N LEU A 560 13.37 14.04 36.72
CA LEU A 560 14.40 13.51 35.82
C LEU A 560 15.61 14.45 35.66
N LEU A 561 15.52 15.70 36.12
CA LEU A 561 16.62 16.67 36.04
C LEU A 561 17.57 16.65 37.25
N SER A 562 17.21 15.95 38.33
CA SER A 562 17.87 16.06 39.63
C SER A 562 18.36 14.74 40.24
N GLU A 563 18.03 13.58 39.66
CA GLU A 563 18.38 12.26 40.20
C GLU A 563 18.93 11.30 39.13
N HIS A 564 19.78 10.33 39.55
CA HIS A 564 20.24 9.22 38.73
C HIS A 564 19.66 7.91 39.30
N GLY A 565 18.95 7.11 38.49
CA GLY A 565 18.29 5.87 38.93
C GLY A 565 17.39 5.24 37.85
N SER A 566 16.77 4.09 38.13
CA SER A 566 15.83 3.43 37.22
C SER A 566 14.52 4.23 37.07
N LEU A 567 13.98 4.27 35.85
CA LEU A 567 12.90 5.16 35.41
C LEU A 567 11.50 4.79 35.96
N ALA A 568 11.29 3.53 36.37
CA ALA A 568 10.09 3.04 37.05
C ALA A 568 10.30 1.59 37.52
N GLU A 569 9.79 1.22 38.70
CA GLU A 569 9.55 -0.19 39.04
C GLU A 569 8.22 -0.62 38.41
N LEU A 570 8.27 -1.60 37.50
CA LEU A 570 7.07 -2.23 36.96
C LEU A 570 6.39 -3.01 38.09
N GLN A 571 5.20 -2.59 38.52
CA GLN A 571 4.33 -3.45 39.31
C GLN A 571 3.77 -4.52 38.38
N HIS A 572 4.20 -5.76 38.60
CA HIS A 572 3.76 -6.95 37.88
C HIS A 572 2.26 -7.23 38.03
#